data_AF-A0A354CIH6-F1
#
_entry.id   AF-A0A354CIH6-F1
#
_cell.length_a   1.000
_cell.length_b   1.000
_cell.length_c   1.000
_cell.angle_alpha   90.00
_cell.angle_beta   90.00
_cell.angle_gamma   90.00
#
_symmetry.space_group_name_H-M   'P 1'
#
loop_
_entity.id
_entity.type
_entity.pdbx_description
1 polymer ?
#
loop_
_entity_poly.entity_id
_entity_poly.type
_entity_poly.pdbx_seq_one_letter_code
_entity_poly.pdbx_strand_id
1 'polypeptide(L)'
;EYKPRSFQLLLVASKSLWSDCEYNDIVCAAMPIKVNDLLSTLQMMMQSQLRRRRKARIQPRQRSEEEQKIIDQAKILLMEKNNLTEPEAHRYIQKCSMDSGNSFVESAQMVIGIYS
;
A
#
# COMPACT_ATOMS: atom_id res chain seq x y z
N GLU A 1 2.95 -20.35 10.15
CA GLU A 1 3.78 -19.70 11.20
C GLU A 1 3.62 -18.18 11.12
N TYR A 2 3.39 -17.54 12.26
CA TYR A 2 2.82 -16.18 12.36
C TYR A 2 3.90 -15.14 12.70
N LYS A 3 4.78 -14.80 11.74
CA LYS A 3 5.66 -13.62 11.90
C LYS A 3 4.89 -12.38 11.45
N PRO A 4 4.60 -11.42 12.35
CA PRO A 4 3.92 -10.19 11.94
C PRO A 4 4.78 -9.45 10.91
N ARG A 5 4.14 -8.90 9.86
CA ARG A 5 4.81 -8.22 8.74
C ARG A 5 5.72 -7.04 9.15
N SER A 6 5.61 -6.56 10.38
CA SER A 6 6.44 -5.48 10.93
C SER A 6 7.53 -5.96 11.91
N PHE A 7 7.91 -7.23 11.92
CA PHE A 7 8.93 -7.72 12.83
C PHE A 7 10.35 -7.45 12.29
N GLN A 8 11.17 -6.74 13.07
CA GLN A 8 12.60 -6.52 12.79
C GLN A 8 13.43 -7.18 13.89
N LEU A 9 14.56 -7.78 13.51
CA LEU A 9 15.48 -8.44 14.44
C LEU A 9 16.79 -7.65 14.48
N LEU A 10 17.34 -7.47 15.69
CA LEU A 10 18.68 -6.93 15.89
C LEU A 10 19.58 -8.06 16.38
N LEU A 11 20.58 -8.43 15.58
CA LEU A 11 21.60 -9.41 15.95
C LEU A 11 22.82 -8.69 16.52
N VAL A 12 23.26 -9.12 17.69
CA VAL A 12 24.49 -8.64 18.33
C VAL A 12 25.53 -9.75 18.28
N ALA A 13 26.56 -9.57 17.46
CA ALA A 13 27.58 -10.60 17.22
C ALA A 13 28.95 -9.99 16.89
N SER A 14 30.00 -10.81 16.98
CA SER A 14 31.34 -10.45 16.47
C SER A 14 31.32 -10.34 14.95
N LYS A 15 32.18 -9.48 14.40
CA LYS A 15 32.26 -9.22 12.94
C LYS A 15 32.51 -10.49 12.09
N SER A 16 33.06 -11.54 12.69
CA SER A 16 33.30 -12.84 12.07
C SER A 16 32.02 -13.62 11.71
N LEU A 17 30.88 -13.30 12.34
CA LEU A 17 29.59 -13.98 12.12
C LEU A 17 28.66 -13.19 11.17
N TRP A 18 29.14 -12.07 10.62
CA TRP A 18 28.33 -11.16 9.80
C TRP A 18 28.13 -11.65 8.37
N SER A 19 29.05 -12.48 7.85
CA SER A 19 29.00 -13.01 6.47
C SER A 19 27.72 -13.79 6.18
N ASP A 20 27.11 -14.39 7.20
CA ASP A 20 25.96 -15.28 7.03
C ASP A 20 24.62 -14.56 7.22
N CYS A 21 24.64 -13.26 7.54
CA CYS A 21 23.46 -12.50 7.97
C CYS A 21 22.81 -11.62 6.90
N GLU A 22 23.31 -11.59 5.66
CA GLU A 22 22.75 -10.75 4.59
C GLU A 22 21.32 -11.14 4.18
N TYR A 23 20.84 -12.33 4.54
CA TYR A 23 19.66 -12.91 3.91
C TYR A 23 18.29 -12.63 4.57
N ASN A 24 18.21 -11.96 5.75
CA ASN A 24 17.00 -12.07 6.58
C ASN A 24 16.40 -10.78 7.20
N ASP A 25 16.58 -9.60 6.58
CA ASP A 25 16.01 -8.34 7.12
C ASP A 25 16.47 -8.07 8.58
N ILE A 26 17.63 -8.61 8.95
CA ILE A 26 18.23 -8.56 10.30
C ILE A 26 19.22 -7.39 10.33
N VAL A 27 19.05 -6.49 11.28
CA VAL A 27 20.03 -5.43 11.55
C VAL A 27 21.14 -6.04 12.41
N CYS A 28 22.41 -5.84 12.07
CA CYS A 28 23.54 -6.38 12.84
C CYS A 28 24.28 -5.26 13.58
N ALA A 29 24.65 -5.50 14.84
CA ALA A 29 25.46 -4.60 15.66
C ALA A 29 26.70 -5.33 16.19
N ALA A 30 27.86 -4.67 16.09
CA ALA A 30 29.17 -5.31 16.24
C ALA A 30 29.63 -5.30 17.69
N MET A 31 30.13 -6.42 18.19
CA MET A 31 30.84 -6.42 19.47
C MET A 31 32.26 -5.82 19.35
N PRO A 32 32.77 -5.13 20.38
CA PRO A 32 32.06 -4.72 21.61
C PRO A 32 31.13 -3.53 21.36
N ILE A 33 29.85 -3.69 21.72
CA ILE A 33 28.84 -2.63 21.55
C ILE A 33 29.00 -1.61 22.68
N LYS A 34 29.19 -0.34 22.33
CA LYS A 34 28.97 0.76 23.26
C LYS A 34 27.46 1.00 23.39
N VAL A 35 27.01 1.37 24.59
CA VAL A 35 25.58 1.63 24.86
C VAL A 35 24.99 2.67 23.89
N ASN A 36 25.79 3.68 23.52
CA ASN A 36 25.39 4.70 22.55
C ASN A 36 25.11 4.10 21.15
N ASP A 37 25.95 3.18 20.69
CA ASP A 37 25.81 2.55 19.37
C ASP A 37 24.58 1.64 19.31
N LEU A 38 24.29 0.95 20.43
CA LEU A 38 23.05 0.19 20.59
C LEU A 38 21.82 1.10 20.51
N LEU A 39 21.83 2.20 21.27
CA LEU A 39 20.73 3.15 21.33
C LEU A 39 20.46 3.78 19.96
N SER A 40 21.52 4.19 19.25
CA SER A 40 21.40 4.75 17.89
C SER A 40 20.83 3.72 16.91
N THR A 41 21.25 2.46 16.99
CA THR A 41 20.75 1.39 16.13
C THR A 41 19.26 1.12 16.39
N LEU A 42 18.84 1.06 17.65
CA LEU A 42 17.43 0.90 18.02
C LEU A 42 16.57 2.11 17.60
N GLN A 43 17.07 3.34 17.76
CA GLN A 43 16.39 4.54 17.30
C GLN A 43 16.18 4.52 15.79
N MET A 44 17.20 4.13 15.01
CA MET A 44 17.10 3.97 13.57
C MET A 44 16.03 2.94 13.17
N MET A 45 16.02 1.77 13.82
CA MET A 45 15.02 0.72 13.58
C MET A 45 13.59 1.23 13.85
N MET A 46 13.39 1.90 14.99
CA MET A 46 12.09 2.46 15.37
C MET A 46 11.61 3.51 14.36
N GLN A 47 12.48 4.41 13.90
CA GLN A 47 12.14 5.40 12.89
C GLN A 47 11.79 4.75 11.54
N SER A 48 12.54 3.72 11.14
CA SER A 48 12.26 2.94 9.93
C SER A 48 10.86 2.31 9.98
N GLN A 49 10.50 1.72 11.12
CA GLN A 49 9.16 1.14 11.36
C GLN A 49 8.05 2.18 11.24
N LEU A 50 8.22 3.34 11.88
CA LEU A 50 7.26 4.44 11.81
C LEU A 50 7.08 4.95 10.37
N ARG A 51 8.18 5.08 9.62
CA ARG A 51 8.14 5.46 8.20
C ARG A 51 7.39 4.43 7.35
N ARG A 52 7.67 3.13 7.54
CA ARG A 52 6.96 2.03 6.84
C ARG A 52 5.47 2.06 7.13
N ARG A 53 5.06 2.21 8.41
CA ARG A 53 3.65 2.32 8.82
C ARG A 53 2.96 3.55 8.20
N ARG A 54 3.62 4.71 8.17
CA ARG A 54 3.09 5.91 7.51
C ARG A 54 2.88 5.69 6.02
N LYS A 55 3.87 5.13 5.32
CA LYS A 55 3.75 4.80 3.89
C LYS A 55 2.59 3.83 3.62
N ALA A 56 2.44 2.79 4.43
CA ALA A 56 1.33 1.84 4.28
C ALA A 56 -0.06 2.49 4.48
N ARG A 57 -0.18 3.53 5.32
CA ARG A 57 -1.43 4.30 5.48
C ARG A 57 -1.72 5.25 4.32
N ILE A 58 -0.68 5.72 3.63
CA ILE A 58 -0.79 6.66 2.50
C ILE A 58 -1.01 5.90 1.17
N GLN A 59 -0.65 4.62 1.11
CA GLN A 59 -0.92 3.83 -0.09
C GLN A 59 -2.42 3.78 -0.35
N PRO A 60 -2.86 4.08 -1.59
CA PRO A 60 -4.26 3.97 -1.95
C PRO A 60 -4.70 2.53 -1.68
N ARG A 61 -5.88 2.36 -1.07
CA ARG A 61 -6.46 1.03 -0.85
C ARG A 61 -6.47 0.32 -2.20
N GLN A 62 -5.85 -0.87 -2.25
CA GLN A 62 -6.04 -1.76 -3.40
C GLN A 62 -7.51 -2.09 -3.45
N ARG A 63 -8.15 -1.77 -4.58
CA ARG A 63 -9.57 -2.07 -4.80
C ARG A 63 -9.75 -3.58 -4.81
N SER A 64 -10.81 -4.06 -4.19
CA SER A 64 -11.18 -5.48 -4.26
C SER A 64 -11.49 -5.86 -5.71
N GLU A 65 -11.34 -7.13 -6.07
CA GLU A 65 -11.71 -7.63 -7.40
C GLU A 65 -13.19 -7.35 -7.71
N GLU A 66 -14.06 -7.39 -6.70
CA GLU A 66 -15.48 -7.07 -6.82
C GLU A 66 -15.72 -5.60 -7.18
N GLU A 67 -15.00 -4.69 -6.53
CA GLU A 67 -15.06 -3.25 -6.81
C GLU A 67 -14.57 -2.94 -8.23
N GLN A 68 -13.55 -3.65 -8.68
CA GLN A 68 -13.00 -3.50 -10.02
C GLN A 68 -14.03 -3.94 -11.09
N LYS A 69 -14.74 -5.05 -10.87
CA LYS A 69 -15.79 -5.52 -11.78
C LYS A 69 -16.93 -4.51 -11.95
N ILE A 70 -17.36 -3.87 -10.85
CA ILE A 70 -18.41 -2.84 -10.88
C ILE A 70 -17.96 -1.64 -11.75
N ILE A 71 -16.71 -1.22 -11.60
CA ILE A 71 -16.15 -0.13 -12.40
C ILE A 71 -16.10 -0.50 -13.87
N ASP A 72 -15.65 -1.71 -14.19
CA ASP A 72 -15.54 -2.16 -15.57
C ASP A 72 -16.92 -2.31 -16.23
N GLN A 73 -17.92 -2.79 -15.50
CA GLN A 73 -19.31 -2.80 -15.95
C GLN A 73 -19.82 -1.39 -16.25
N ALA A 74 -19.60 -0.43 -15.35
CA ALA A 74 -20.00 0.96 -15.56
C ALA A 74 -19.30 1.57 -16.77
N LYS A 75 -18.01 1.27 -17.00
CA LYS A 75 -17.27 1.71 -18.19
C LYS A 75 -17.87 1.15 -19.47
N ILE A 76 -18.10 -0.17 -19.54
CA ILE A 76 -18.69 -0.83 -20.73
C ILE A 76 -20.04 -0.18 -21.06
N LEU A 77 -20.86 0.04 -20.04
CA LEU A 77 -22.18 0.62 -20.21
C LEU A 77 -22.11 2.06 -20.74
N LEU A 78 -21.17 2.87 -20.23
CA LEU A 78 -20.89 4.22 -20.76
C LEU A 78 -20.36 4.19 -22.20
N MET A 79 -19.57 3.18 -22.56
CA MET A 79 -19.08 3.00 -23.93
C MET A 79 -20.22 2.64 -24.89
N GLU A 80 -21.14 1.77 -24.46
CA GLU A 80 -22.27 1.32 -25.29
C GLU A 80 -23.38 2.38 -25.44
N LYS A 81 -23.69 3.12 -24.37
CA LYS A 81 -24.85 4.04 -24.33
C LYS A 81 -24.49 5.47 -24.72
N ASN A 82 -23.31 5.94 -24.32
CA ASN A 82 -22.87 7.32 -24.55
C ASN A 82 -21.75 7.42 -25.61
N ASN A 83 -21.41 6.32 -26.29
CA ASN A 83 -20.33 6.23 -27.27
C ASN A 83 -18.99 6.82 -26.77
N LEU A 84 -18.74 6.72 -25.46
CA LEU A 84 -17.50 7.20 -24.86
C LEU A 84 -16.38 6.19 -25.13
N THR A 85 -15.15 6.67 -25.29
CA THR A 85 -13.97 5.80 -25.26
C THR A 85 -13.65 5.38 -23.82
N GLU A 86 -12.93 4.28 -23.60
CA GLU A 86 -12.54 3.83 -22.25
C GLU A 86 -11.92 4.95 -21.36
N PRO A 87 -10.96 5.77 -21.85
CA PRO A 87 -10.40 6.85 -21.03
C PRO A 87 -11.44 7.94 -20.71
N GLU A 88 -12.39 8.19 -21.60
CA GLU A 88 -13.48 9.15 -21.37
C GLU A 88 -14.50 8.63 -20.37
N ALA A 89 -14.89 7.35 -20.45
CA ALA A 89 -15.75 6.70 -19.47
C ALA A 89 -15.11 6.69 -18.08
N HIS A 90 -13.80 6.43 -17.99
CA HIS A 90 -13.07 6.50 -16.73
C HIS A 90 -13.05 7.92 -16.14
N ARG A 91 -12.76 8.93 -16.99
CA ARG A 91 -12.78 10.35 -16.59
C ARG A 91 -14.17 10.82 -16.20
N TYR A 92 -15.22 10.30 -16.83
CA TYR A 92 -16.61 10.61 -16.48
C TYR A 92 -16.95 10.13 -15.07
N ILE A 93 -16.68 8.85 -14.75
CA ILE A 93 -16.89 8.30 -13.40
C ILE A 93 -16.06 9.06 -12.37
N GLN A 94 -14.81 9.40 -12.71
CA GLN A 94 -13.93 10.19 -11.84
C GLN A 94 -14.51 11.56 -11.55
N LYS A 95 -15.03 12.25 -12.57
CA LYS A 95 -15.66 13.56 -12.42
C LYS A 95 -16.91 13.46 -11.55
N CYS A 96 -17.77 12.48 -11.79
CA CYS A 96 -18.96 12.25 -10.95
C CYS A 96 -18.59 11.99 -9.48
N SER A 97 -17.53 11.24 -9.21
CA SER A 97 -17.02 11.00 -7.85
C SER A 97 -16.52 12.29 -7.19
N MET A 98 -15.80 13.14 -7.94
CA MET A 98 -15.34 14.44 -7.42
C MET A 98 -16.49 15.41 -7.16
N ASP A 99 -17.47 15.47 -8.06
CA ASP A 99 -18.62 16.39 -7.94
C ASP A 99 -19.58 15.96 -6.83
N SER A 100 -19.74 14.64 -6.60
CA SER A 100 -20.63 14.09 -5.56
C SER A 100 -19.96 13.87 -4.20
N GLY A 101 -18.62 13.88 -4.14
CA GLY A 101 -17.87 13.55 -2.92
C GLY A 101 -17.94 12.07 -2.52
N ASN A 102 -18.53 11.21 -3.36
CA ASN A 102 -18.70 9.78 -3.09
C ASN A 102 -17.48 8.98 -3.50
N SER A 103 -17.36 7.75 -2.99
CA SER A 103 -16.30 6.85 -3.43
C SER A 103 -16.45 6.51 -4.92
N PHE A 104 -15.32 6.26 -5.58
CA PHE A 104 -15.31 5.93 -7.02
C PHE A 104 -16.19 4.71 -7.37
N VAL A 105 -16.31 3.75 -6.45
CA VAL A 105 -17.15 2.56 -6.61
C VAL A 105 -18.64 2.90 -6.51
N GLU A 106 -19.03 3.72 -5.54
CA GLU A 106 -20.41 4.21 -5.42
C GLU A 106 -20.82 5.04 -6.65
N SER A 107 -19.91 5.87 -7.18
CA SER A 107 -20.18 6.60 -8.43
C SER A 107 -20.38 5.67 -9.62
N ALA A 108 -19.61 4.60 -9.73
CA ALA A 108 -19.82 3.58 -10.76
C ALA A 108 -21.19 2.88 -10.60
N GLN A 109 -21.59 2.55 -9.37
CA GLN A 109 -22.91 1.96 -9.10
C GLN A 109 -24.05 2.91 -9.45
N MET A 110 -23.92 4.21 -9.13
CA MET A 110 -24.92 5.21 -9.50
C MET A 110 -25.07 5.32 -11.02
N VAL A 111 -23.96 5.30 -11.76
CA VAL A 111 -23.99 5.29 -13.23
C VAL A 111 -24.70 4.04 -13.75
N ILE A 112 -24.41 2.86 -13.21
CA ILE A 112 -25.12 1.64 -13.58
C ILE A 112 -26.63 1.79 -13.31
N GLY A 113 -27.03 2.32 -12.15
CA GLY A 113 -28.45 2.49 -11.80
C GLY A 113 -29.20 3.53 -12.64
N ILE A 114 -28.51 4.52 -13.22
CA ILE A 114 -29.13 5.52 -14.10
C ILE A 114 -29.36 4.95 -15.51
N TYR A 115 -28.48 4.07 -15.96
CA TYR A 115 -28.45 3.61 -17.35
C TYR A 115 -28.74 2.11 -17.54
N SER A 116 -29.08 1.36 -16.48
CA SER A 116 -29.69 0.02 -16.55
C SER A 116 -31.16 0.12 -16.92
#